data_AF-A0A945DW05-F1
#
_entry.id   AF-A0A945DW05-F1
#
_cell.length_a   1.000
_cell.length_b   1.000
_cell.length_c   1.000
_cell.angle_alpha   90.00
_cell.angle_beta   90.00
_cell.angle_gamma   90.00
#
_symmetry.space_group_name_H-M   'P 1'
#
loop_
_entity.id
_entity.type
_entity.pdbx_description
1 polymer ?
#
loop_
_entity_poly.entity_id
_entity_poly.type
_entity_poly.pdbx_seq_one_letter_code
_entity_poly.pdbx_strand_id
1 'polypeptide(L)'
;DGREIVGTSSELARNHMEVRGIGIINVAAMFGAKSVRTEKRLDLVISLKAWKDVKDIDRLGLDEDYMRILGIKVRKISIPVRPGRNLARLIEVAALSTKLSASGYNPARELNDRLIASMTSGKSSDK
;
A
#
# COMPACT_ATOMS: atom_id res chain seq x y z
N ASP A 1 24.32 5.66 -8.08
CA ASP A 1 23.68 4.35 -8.35
C ASP A 1 22.27 4.42 -8.95
N GLY A 2 21.41 5.38 -8.58
CA GLY A 2 20.19 5.68 -9.37
C GLY A 2 19.12 4.57 -9.43
N ARG A 3 19.14 3.62 -8.48
CA ARG A 3 18.15 2.52 -8.39
C ARG A 3 16.97 2.81 -7.47
N GLU A 4 16.98 3.94 -6.77
CA GLU A 4 15.97 4.32 -5.78
C GLU A 4 15.31 5.65 -6.14
N ILE A 5 14.02 5.78 -5.84
CA ILE A 5 13.28 7.04 -5.96
C ILE A 5 13.13 7.61 -4.54
N VAL A 6 13.50 8.88 -4.36
CA VAL A 6 13.30 9.61 -3.10
C VAL A 6 12.31 10.75 -3.34
N GLY A 7 11.29 10.85 -2.48
CA GLY A 7 10.34 11.96 -2.47
C GLY A 7 10.65 12.96 -1.36
N THR A 8 10.47 14.24 -1.63
CA THR A 8 10.52 15.35 -0.66
C THR A 8 9.41 16.36 -0.97
N SER A 9 9.07 17.23 -0.03
CA SER A 9 8.23 18.40 -0.26
C SER A 9 9.04 19.58 -0.80
N SER A 10 8.37 20.47 -1.55
CA SER A 10 8.91 21.79 -1.83
C SER A 10 9.14 22.57 -0.53
N GLU A 11 10.10 23.49 -0.54
CA GLU A 11 10.46 24.28 0.64
C GLU A 11 9.29 25.11 1.17
N LEU A 12 8.60 25.84 0.29
CA LEU A 12 7.44 26.67 0.62
C LEU A 12 6.29 25.90 1.30
N ALA A 13 6.05 24.65 0.91
CA ALA A 13 4.97 23.82 1.46
C ALA A 13 5.43 22.89 2.61
N ARG A 14 6.69 22.99 3.05
CA ARG A 14 7.27 22.06 4.02
C ARG A 14 6.49 22.08 5.33
N ASN A 15 6.16 20.89 5.85
CA ASN A 15 5.36 20.64 7.06
C ASN A 15 3.89 21.12 7.03
N HIS A 16 3.40 21.71 5.93
CA HIS A 16 2.04 22.22 5.82
C HIS A 16 1.11 21.23 5.09
N MET A 17 -0.18 21.26 5.43
CA MET A 17 -1.22 20.43 4.81
C MET A 17 -2.54 21.20 4.74
N GLU A 18 -3.26 21.12 3.62
CA GLU A 18 -4.66 21.57 3.53
C GLU A 18 -5.57 20.46 4.04
N VAL A 19 -6.56 20.83 4.85
CA VAL A 19 -7.62 19.94 5.32
C VAL A 19 -8.97 20.62 5.11
N ARG A 20 -9.70 20.17 4.09
CA ARG A 20 -10.98 20.75 3.67
C ARG A 20 -11.96 20.90 4.84
N GLY A 21 -12.39 22.14 5.08
CA GLY A 21 -13.28 22.52 6.18
C GLY A 21 -12.58 22.98 7.46
N ILE A 22 -11.24 22.87 7.52
CA ILE A 22 -10.38 23.40 8.59
C ILE A 22 -9.43 24.48 8.05
N GLY A 23 -8.88 24.26 6.85
CA GLY A 23 -7.91 25.16 6.22
C GLY A 23 -6.49 24.58 6.20
N ILE A 24 -5.46 25.44 6.24
CA ILE A 24 -4.06 25.02 6.25
C ILE A 24 -3.59 24.80 7.69
N ILE A 25 -3.00 23.63 7.95
CA ILE A 25 -2.40 23.26 9.24
C ILE A 25 -0.89 23.03 9.12
N ASN A 26 -0.16 23.14 10.22
CA ASN A 26 1.27 22.78 10.30
C ASN A 26 1.45 21.50 11.13
N VAL A 27 1.76 20.40 10.44
CA VAL A 27 1.82 19.05 11.00
C VAL A 27 2.97 18.91 12.01
N ALA A 28 4.11 19.57 11.76
CA ALA A 28 5.26 19.52 12.66
C ALA A 28 5.03 20.28 13.98
N ALA A 29 4.33 21.43 13.92
CA ALA A 29 3.97 22.20 15.10
C ALA A 29 2.91 21.50 15.97
N MET A 30 1.92 20.85 15.34
CA MET A 30 0.82 20.18 16.05
C MET A 30 1.21 18.81 16.64
N PHE A 31 2.06 18.05 15.95
CA PHE A 31 2.35 16.64 16.30
C PHE A 31 3.84 16.36 16.56
N GLY A 32 4.66 17.40 16.59
CA GLY A 32 6.10 17.34 16.85
C GLY A 32 6.92 16.74 15.69
N ALA A 33 8.24 16.89 15.78
CA ALA A 33 9.17 16.48 14.71
C ALA A 33 9.10 14.98 14.33
N LYS A 34 8.59 14.11 15.20
CA LYS A 34 8.41 12.67 14.89
C LYS A 34 7.34 12.41 13.82
N SER A 35 6.40 13.32 13.61
CA SER A 35 5.31 13.19 12.62
C SER A 35 5.72 13.45 11.17
N VAL A 36 6.82 14.17 10.95
CA VAL A 36 7.29 14.61 9.62
C VAL A 36 8.63 13.97 9.23
N ARG A 37 8.94 13.96 7.94
CA ARG A 37 10.26 13.60 7.40
C ARG A 37 10.63 14.56 6.27
N THR A 38 11.88 14.97 6.19
CA THR A 38 12.40 15.83 5.12
C THR A 38 12.31 15.15 3.77
N GLU A 39 12.59 13.84 3.74
CA GLU A 39 12.57 12.99 2.55
C GLU A 39 12.20 11.54 2.92
N LYS A 40 11.79 10.74 1.92
CA LYS A 40 11.54 9.30 2.08
C LYS A 40 11.66 8.56 0.73
N ARG A 41 12.32 7.40 0.72
CA ARG A 41 12.32 6.48 -0.43
C ARG A 41 10.90 6.00 -0.78
N LEU A 42 10.52 5.98 -2.05
CA LEU A 42 9.21 5.56 -2.52
C LEU A 42 9.16 4.03 -2.77
N ASP A 43 8.68 3.27 -1.77
CA ASP A 43 8.58 1.81 -1.84
C ASP A 43 7.24 1.30 -2.43
N LEU A 44 6.19 2.12 -2.40
CA LEU A 44 4.81 1.74 -2.71
C LEU A 44 3.98 2.92 -3.24
N VAL A 45 3.18 2.67 -4.27
CA VAL A 45 2.16 3.60 -4.79
C VAL A 45 0.76 3.11 -4.42
N ILE A 46 -0.01 3.92 -3.69
CA ILE A 46 -1.44 3.68 -3.48
C ILE A 46 -2.24 4.52 -4.48
N SER A 47 -3.06 3.87 -5.31
CA SER A 47 -4.02 4.52 -6.20
C SER A 47 -5.41 4.46 -5.57
N LEU A 48 -5.90 5.60 -5.06
CA LEU A 48 -7.29 5.73 -4.60
C LEU A 48 -8.19 5.91 -5.83
N LYS A 49 -9.15 5.00 -6.02
CA LYS A 49 -10.10 5.00 -7.16
C LYS A 49 -11.54 5.05 -6.64
N ALA A 50 -12.48 5.60 -7.42
CA ALA A 50 -13.89 5.53 -7.02
C ALA A 50 -14.41 4.08 -7.14
N TRP A 51 -15.41 3.73 -6.33
CA TRP A 51 -15.98 2.36 -6.24
C TRP A 51 -16.30 1.69 -7.58
N LYS A 52 -16.79 2.48 -8.54
CA LYS A 52 -17.25 2.05 -9.88
C LYS A 52 -16.11 1.83 -10.89
N ASP A 53 -14.92 2.37 -10.64
CA ASP A 53 -13.83 2.40 -11.61
C ASP A 53 -12.79 1.27 -11.39
N VAL A 54 -13.11 0.33 -10.49
CA VAL A 54 -12.32 -0.88 -10.22
C VAL A 54 -13.16 -2.10 -10.55
N LYS A 55 -13.10 -2.53 -11.81
CA LYS A 55 -13.79 -3.72 -12.32
C LYS A 55 -13.26 -4.98 -11.63
N ASP A 56 -11.95 -5.13 -11.67
CA ASP A 56 -11.23 -6.27 -11.11
C ASP A 56 -10.51 -5.84 -9.84
N ILE A 57 -11.06 -6.24 -8.69
CA ILE A 57 -10.43 -6.10 -7.38
C ILE A 57 -9.72 -7.44 -7.11
N ASP A 58 -8.38 -7.45 -7.10
CA ASP A 58 -7.66 -8.58 -6.51
C ASP A 58 -8.05 -8.70 -5.03
N ARG A 59 -8.52 -9.89 -4.66
CA ARG A 59 -8.96 -10.25 -3.31
C ARG A 59 -7.94 -11.15 -2.59
N LEU A 60 -6.96 -11.67 -3.31
CA LEU A 60 -6.00 -12.66 -2.84
C LEU A 60 -4.63 -12.01 -2.57
N GLY A 61 -4.20 -11.05 -3.39
CA GLY A 61 -2.85 -10.47 -3.28
C GLY A 61 -1.77 -11.37 -3.90
N LEU A 62 -2.15 -12.13 -4.92
CA LEU A 62 -1.26 -13.03 -5.67
C LEU A 62 -0.63 -12.33 -6.88
N ASP A 63 -1.35 -11.38 -7.49
CA ASP A 63 -0.86 -10.59 -8.62
C ASP A 63 -0.18 -9.30 -8.15
N GLU A 64 0.85 -8.87 -8.87
CA GLU A 64 1.59 -7.64 -8.54
C GLU A 64 1.49 -6.58 -9.64
N ASP A 65 0.76 -5.51 -9.32
CA ASP A 65 0.65 -4.29 -10.13
C ASP A 65 1.87 -3.38 -9.84
N TYR A 66 2.36 -2.69 -10.88
CA TYR A 66 3.56 -1.84 -10.84
C TYR A 66 3.34 -0.54 -11.61
N MET A 67 3.79 0.58 -11.04
CA MET A 67 3.91 1.87 -11.74
C MET A 67 5.37 2.10 -12.15
N ARG A 68 5.63 2.65 -13.35
CA ARG A 68 6.96 3.19 -13.68
C ARG A 68 7.02 4.67 -13.29
N ILE A 69 8.03 5.05 -12.51
CA ILE A 69 8.32 6.44 -12.13
C ILE A 69 9.81 6.65 -12.35
N LEU A 70 10.19 7.67 -13.14
CA LEU A 70 11.59 7.92 -13.53
C LEU A 70 12.33 6.66 -14.07
N GLY A 71 11.60 5.82 -14.82
CA GLY A 71 12.10 4.54 -15.36
C GLY A 71 12.06 3.35 -14.40
N ILE A 72 12.14 3.58 -13.09
CA ILE A 72 12.12 2.56 -12.04
C ILE A 72 10.68 2.02 -11.87
N LYS A 73 10.54 0.69 -11.70
CA LYS A 73 9.27 0.06 -11.29
C LYS A 73 9.07 0.19 -9.78
N VAL A 74 7.92 0.70 -9.35
CA VAL A 74 7.47 0.73 -7.95
C VAL A 74 6.19 -0.09 -7.83
N ARG A 75 6.05 -0.89 -6.77
CA ARG A 75 4.85 -1.69 -6.49
C ARG A 75 3.64 -0.77 -6.36
N LYS A 76 2.48 -1.19 -6.87
CA LYS A 76 1.24 -0.40 -6.90
C LYS A 76 0.06 -1.21 -6.37
N ILE A 77 -0.79 -0.56 -5.58
CA ILE A 77 -2.05 -1.14 -5.08
C ILE A 77 -3.18 -0.16 -5.38
N SER A 78 -4.28 -0.65 -5.98
CA SER A 78 -5.50 0.14 -6.21
C SER A 78 -6.49 -0.08 -5.06
N ILE A 79 -6.77 0.95 -4.26
CA ILE A 79 -7.77 0.87 -3.16
C ILE A 79 -9.06 1.59 -3.59
N PRO A 80 -10.21 0.89 -3.70
CA PRO A 80 -11.47 1.52 -4.07
C PRO A 80 -12.14 2.19 -2.87
N VAL A 81 -12.40 3.49 -3.03
CA VAL A 81 -13.04 4.37 -2.06
C VAL A 81 -14.55 4.10 -2.00
N ARG A 82 -15.06 3.87 -0.79
CA ARG A 82 -16.48 3.84 -0.42
C ARG A 82 -16.66 4.60 0.90
N PRO A 83 -17.81 5.25 1.15
CA PRO A 83 -18.23 5.64 2.50
C PRO A 83 -18.16 4.44 3.47
N GLY A 84 -17.92 4.71 4.75
CA GLY A 84 -17.79 3.68 5.79
C GLY A 84 -16.47 2.89 5.79
N ARG A 85 -15.54 3.13 4.85
CA ARG A 85 -14.19 2.52 4.88
C ARG A 85 -13.17 3.46 5.51
N ASN A 86 -12.46 2.98 6.54
CA ASN A 86 -11.29 3.67 7.09
C ASN A 86 -10.10 3.53 6.12
N LEU A 87 -9.93 4.52 5.25
CA LEU A 87 -8.85 4.53 4.24
C LEU A 87 -7.45 4.57 4.87
N ALA A 88 -7.27 5.29 5.98
CA ALA A 88 -5.97 5.38 6.66
C ALA A 88 -5.50 3.99 7.15
N ARG A 89 -6.40 3.22 7.78
CA ARG A 89 -6.11 1.86 8.24
C ARG A 89 -5.84 0.90 7.08
N LEU A 90 -6.52 1.06 5.93
CA LEU A 90 -6.26 0.26 4.73
C LEU A 90 -4.88 0.58 4.10
N ILE A 91 -4.48 1.86 4.07
CA ILE A 91 -3.17 2.31 3.60
C ILE A 91 -2.04 1.79 4.51
N GLU A 92 -2.24 1.85 5.82
CA GLU A 92 -1.30 1.31 6.82
C GLU A 92 -1.08 -0.20 6.63
N VAL A 93 -2.15 -0.99 6.50
CA VAL A 93 -2.07 -2.44 6.25
C VAL A 93 -1.41 -2.73 4.90
N ALA A 94 -1.68 -1.96 3.85
CA ALA A 94 -1.04 -2.10 2.54
C ALA A 94 0.48 -1.82 2.57
N ALA A 95 0.91 -0.83 3.37
CA ALA A 95 2.32 -0.53 3.61
C ALA A 95 3.02 -1.64 4.42
N LEU A 96 2.39 -2.14 5.48
CA LEU A 96 2.90 -3.27 6.27
C LEU A 96 3.00 -4.55 5.42
N SER A 97 1.96 -4.87 4.64
CA SER A 97 1.96 -5.98 3.69
C SER A 97 3.10 -5.87 2.68
N THR A 98 3.34 -4.68 2.10
CA THR A 98 4.43 -4.48 1.13
C THR A 98 5.81 -4.63 1.79
N LYS A 99 6.00 -4.12 3.02
CA LYS A 99 7.23 -4.35 3.79
C LYS A 99 7.46 -5.85 4.07
N LEU A 100 6.38 -6.58 4.36
CA LEU A 100 6.41 -8.02 4.66
C LEU A 100 6.74 -8.87 3.41
N SER A 101 6.14 -8.53 2.26
CA SER A 101 6.49 -9.12 0.97
C SER A 101 7.95 -8.84 0.59
N ALA A 102 8.47 -7.64 0.89
CA ALA A 102 9.88 -7.30 0.69
C ALA A 102 10.85 -8.08 1.60
N SER A 103 10.38 -8.68 2.70
CA SER A 103 11.13 -9.67 3.49
C SER A 103 10.99 -11.13 2.98
N GLY A 104 10.40 -11.34 1.81
CA GLY A 104 10.27 -12.66 1.16
C GLY A 104 9.04 -13.47 1.58
N TYR A 105 8.16 -12.93 2.43
CA TYR A 105 6.98 -13.64 2.94
C TYR A 105 5.68 -13.11 2.32
N ASN A 106 4.95 -13.97 1.61
CA ASN A 106 3.63 -13.70 1.05
C ASN A 106 2.57 -14.59 1.75
N PRO A 107 1.73 -14.03 2.64
CA PRO A 107 0.70 -14.79 3.37
C PRO A 107 -0.34 -15.47 2.47
N ALA A 108 -0.65 -14.87 1.31
CA ALA A 108 -1.65 -15.40 0.39
C ALA A 108 -1.14 -16.65 -0.33
N ARG A 109 0.16 -16.68 -0.69
CA ARG A 109 0.83 -17.87 -1.20
C ARG A 109 0.85 -18.98 -0.16
N GLU A 110 1.28 -18.70 1.08
CA GLU A 110 1.29 -19.71 2.15
C GLU A 110 -0.10 -20.30 2.40
N LEU A 111 -1.14 -19.46 2.45
CA LEU A 111 -2.52 -19.91 2.65
C LEU A 111 -3.03 -20.75 1.47
N ASN A 112 -2.74 -20.35 0.23
CA ASN A 112 -3.05 -21.11 -0.98
C ASN A 112 -2.37 -22.50 -0.96
N ASP A 113 -1.09 -22.55 -0.63
CA ASP A 113 -0.31 -23.78 -0.67
C ASP A 113 -0.78 -24.76 0.43
N ARG A 114 -1.19 -24.25 1.60
CA ARG A 114 -1.86 -25.02 2.66
C ARG A 114 -3.25 -25.54 2.24
N LEU A 115 -4.04 -24.74 1.52
CA LEU A 115 -5.34 -25.16 0.98
C LEU A 115 -5.20 -26.28 -0.07
N ILE A 116 -4.21 -26.17 -0.96
CA ILE A 116 -3.92 -27.22 -1.95
C ILE A 116 -3.49 -28.53 -1.24
N ALA A 117 -2.65 -28.42 -0.21
CA ALA A 117 -2.23 -29.59 0.58
C ALA A 117 -3.43 -30.31 1.22
N SER A 118 -4.33 -29.58 1.90
CA SER A 118 -5.50 -30.19 2.57
C SER A 118 -6.51 -30.78 1.58
N MET A 119 -6.74 -30.14 0.44
CA MET A 119 -7.57 -30.68 -0.65
C MET A 119 -6.98 -31.94 -1.30
N THR A 120 -5.67 -32.12 -1.23
CA THR A 120 -4.98 -33.31 -1.77
C THR A 120 -5.05 -34.47 -0.77
N SER A 121 -4.80 -34.22 0.52
CA SER A 121 -4.90 -35.24 1.57
C SER A 121 -6.33 -35.75 1.82
N GLY A 122 -7.35 -34.95 1.52
CA GLY A 122 -8.75 -35.41 1.63
C GLY A 122 -9.12 -36.53 0.65
N LYS A 123 -8.46 -36.59 -0.52
CA LYS A 123 -8.82 -37.52 -1.61
C LYS A 123 -8.27 -38.95 -1.44
N SER A 124 -7.45 -39.20 -0.42
CA SER A 124 -6.90 -40.53 -0.13
C SER A 124 -7.70 -41.35 0.89
N SER A 125 -8.88 -40.86 1.31
CA SER A 125 -9.74 -41.55 2.30
C SER A 125 -11.08 -42.06 1.74
N ASP A 126 -11.36 -41.84 0.45
CA ASP A 126 -12.56 -42.31 -0.27
C ASP A 126 -12.22 -43.48 -1.24
N LYS A 127 -11.40 -44.44 -0.78
CA LYS A 127 -11.01 -45.65 -1.52
C LYS A 127 -10.76 -46.84 -0.60
#